data_AF-A0A0V7ZJK3-F1
#
_entry.id   AF-A0A0V7ZJK3-F1
#
_cell.length_a   1.000
_cell.length_b   1.000
_cell.length_c   1.000
_cell.angle_alpha   90.00
_cell.angle_beta   90.00
_cell.angle_gamma   90.00
#
_symmetry.space_group_name_H-M   'P 1'
#
loop_
_entity.id
_entity.type
_entity.pdbx_description
1 polymer ?
#
loop_
_entity_poly.entity_id
_entity_poly.type
_entity_poly.pdbx_seq_one_letter_code
_entity_poly.pdbx_strand_id
1 'polypeptide(L)'
;MHDLQNLTQENMFNHAVQLRNMDVGVSSMEQMAGQMVRYLYKNLTLPDGNSACALVRFFKTHPYQELPEDLQESAQGILKGREIHNATKCLTLVATAGDNSQWNSRKLSVGHKAIPLVDEDSVARIPMISQLISQFGVSVENVIKPDPEIILNLGKRTFNVFYIPEAMNSPYIPAQEEFVIPYQIKSVLGIGGMLLSGNIFTIILFSKIEIPFHVTHLFKWVAMYAKIATNSVEGDKNLFDKSPSPALSGSSNYQSTIANNTISTSNTKLQTSNTKLQTSRFQTINQSKVDISTIDFQNADLKGINLRNANLEGADLRGVNLKGANLEGTDLRGINLQGANLQGVNLQSVNFQGANLQGANLQGANLQGAIMPDGTIYQE
;
A
#
# COMPACT_ATOMS: atom_id res chain seq x y z
N MET A 1 19.82 -3.88 -6.73
CA MET A 1 18.88 -4.81 -7.38
C MET A 1 18.66 -5.95 -6.41
N HIS A 2 17.41 -6.32 -6.16
CA HIS A 2 17.04 -7.39 -5.25
C HIS A 2 15.93 -8.22 -5.87
N ASP A 3 15.99 -9.54 -5.65
CA ASP A 3 14.96 -10.47 -6.09
C ASP A 3 13.63 -10.16 -5.40
N LEU A 4 12.61 -9.85 -6.20
CA LEU A 4 11.27 -9.48 -5.73
C LEU A 4 10.60 -10.59 -4.90
N GLN A 5 10.91 -11.86 -5.14
CA GLN A 5 10.34 -12.98 -4.37
C GLN A 5 10.97 -13.16 -2.99
N ASN A 6 12.23 -12.73 -2.84
CA ASN A 6 13.04 -12.98 -1.64
C ASN A 6 13.47 -11.67 -0.96
N LEU A 7 12.63 -10.64 -1.03
CA LEU A 7 12.90 -9.35 -0.39
C LEU A 7 12.90 -9.48 1.13
N THR A 8 13.95 -8.95 1.75
CA THR A 8 14.02 -8.79 3.21
C THR A 8 13.57 -7.39 3.65
N GLN A 9 13.29 -7.24 4.94
CA GLN A 9 13.03 -5.92 5.53
C GLN A 9 14.18 -4.93 5.30
N GLU A 10 15.43 -5.39 5.37
CA GLU A 10 16.61 -4.57 5.13
C GLU A 10 16.67 -4.09 3.68
N ASN A 11 16.46 -4.98 2.71
CA ASN A 11 16.44 -4.61 1.29
C ASN A 11 15.35 -3.56 1.01
N MET A 12 14.17 -3.75 1.59
CA MET A 12 13.04 -2.84 1.39
C MET A 12 13.22 -1.50 2.09
N PHE A 13 13.84 -1.47 3.27
CA PHE A 13 14.22 -0.22 3.92
C PHE A 13 15.22 0.56 3.05
N ASN A 14 16.23 -0.12 2.47
CA ASN A 14 17.19 0.51 1.58
C ASN A 14 16.52 1.08 0.33
N HIS A 15 15.57 0.37 -0.30
CA HIS A 15 14.77 0.92 -1.39
C HIS A 15 13.98 2.16 -0.96
N ALA A 16 13.36 2.12 0.21
CA ALA A 16 12.56 3.24 0.71
C ALA A 16 13.41 4.50 0.97
N VAL A 17 14.62 4.34 1.54
CA VAL A 17 15.58 5.44 1.73
C VAL A 17 16.02 6.04 0.39
N GLN A 18 16.22 5.23 -0.64
CA GLN A 18 16.55 5.74 -1.99
C GLN A 18 15.40 6.58 -2.55
N LEU A 19 14.15 6.12 -2.39
CA LEU A 19 12.97 6.85 -2.86
C LEU A 19 12.76 8.19 -2.15
N ARG A 20 13.11 8.27 -0.86
CA ARG A 20 12.99 9.49 -0.06
C ARG A 20 13.71 10.68 -0.68
N ASN A 21 14.89 10.45 -1.26
CA ASN A 21 15.78 11.52 -1.72
C ASN A 21 15.56 11.87 -3.20
N MET A 22 14.53 11.31 -3.85
CA MET A 22 14.24 11.56 -5.27
C MET A 22 13.55 12.90 -5.54
N ASP A 23 13.22 13.65 -4.49
CA ASP A 23 12.72 15.02 -4.57
C ASP A 23 13.85 16.07 -4.70
N VAL A 24 15.10 15.67 -4.44
CA VAL A 24 16.27 16.55 -4.50
C VAL A 24 16.59 16.90 -5.96
N GLY A 25 16.64 18.20 -6.27
CA GLY A 25 17.05 18.71 -7.59
C GLY A 25 16.04 18.50 -8.71
N VAL A 26 14.83 18.00 -8.43
CA VAL A 26 13.76 17.87 -9.45
C VAL A 26 13.01 19.18 -9.65
N SER A 27 12.56 19.44 -10.88
CA SER A 27 11.79 20.64 -11.26
C SER A 27 10.28 20.40 -11.33
N SER A 28 9.85 19.12 -11.35
CA SER A 28 8.45 18.73 -11.47
C SER A 28 8.12 17.43 -10.73
N MET A 29 6.82 17.22 -10.49
CA MET A 29 6.27 15.95 -10.00
C MET A 29 6.50 14.82 -11.03
N GLU A 30 6.33 15.09 -12.32
CA GLU A 30 6.61 14.15 -13.42
C GLU A 30 8.04 13.62 -13.38
N GLN A 31 9.03 14.50 -13.16
CA GLN A 31 10.43 14.10 -13.08
C GLN A 31 10.69 13.19 -11.87
N MET A 32 10.19 13.56 -10.69
CA MET A 32 10.35 12.79 -9.45
C MET A 32 9.67 11.42 -9.54
N ALA A 33 8.39 11.39 -9.96
CA ALA A 33 7.65 10.16 -10.18
C ALA A 33 8.35 9.28 -11.23
N GLY A 34 8.91 9.89 -12.28
CA GLY A 34 9.73 9.24 -13.30
C GLY A 34 10.99 8.57 -12.75
N GLN A 35 11.67 9.20 -11.78
CA GLN A 35 12.80 8.58 -11.09
C GLN A 35 12.35 7.38 -10.24
N MET A 36 11.25 7.50 -9.50
CA MET A 36 10.71 6.43 -8.66
C MET A 36 10.34 5.19 -9.46
N VAL A 37 9.50 5.33 -10.50
CA VAL A 37 9.03 4.18 -11.28
C VAL A 37 10.17 3.46 -12.00
N ARG A 38 11.15 4.20 -12.53
CA ARG A 38 12.33 3.61 -13.19
C ARG A 38 13.24 2.92 -12.18
N TYR A 39 13.40 3.50 -10.99
CA TYR A 39 14.19 2.88 -9.93
C TYR A 39 13.56 1.55 -9.50
N LEU A 40 12.26 1.53 -9.22
CA LEU A 40 11.54 0.31 -8.82
C LEU A 40 11.58 -0.74 -9.93
N TYR A 41 11.30 -0.34 -11.17
CA TYR A 41 11.37 -1.22 -12.33
C TYR A 41 12.75 -1.85 -12.50
N LYS A 42 13.84 -1.07 -12.33
CA LYS A 42 15.21 -1.56 -12.50
C LYS A 42 15.71 -2.40 -11.31
N ASN A 43 15.25 -2.10 -10.10
CA ASN A 43 15.84 -2.66 -8.88
C ASN A 43 15.06 -3.81 -8.26
N LEU A 44 13.79 -4.01 -8.64
CA LEU A 44 13.00 -5.17 -8.28
C LEU A 44 13.11 -6.18 -9.42
N THR A 45 13.99 -7.16 -9.24
CA THR A 45 14.43 -8.06 -10.31
C THR A 45 13.98 -9.49 -10.07
N LEU A 46 14.08 -10.31 -11.11
CA LEU A 46 14.09 -11.77 -11.03
C LEU A 46 15.50 -12.25 -10.62
N PRO A 47 15.67 -13.54 -10.28
CA PRO A 47 16.99 -14.12 -9.98
C PRO A 47 18.02 -13.97 -11.12
N ASP A 48 17.58 -13.85 -12.37
CA ASP A 48 18.43 -13.65 -13.54
C ASP A 48 18.85 -12.18 -13.77
N GLY A 49 18.38 -11.25 -12.92
CA GLY A 49 18.67 -9.82 -13.00
C GLY A 49 17.74 -9.01 -13.92
N ASN A 50 16.84 -9.66 -14.67
CA ASN A 50 15.80 -8.95 -15.44
C ASN A 50 14.76 -8.34 -14.52
N SER A 51 14.00 -7.34 -14.99
CA SER A 51 12.93 -6.76 -14.17
C SER A 51 11.86 -7.80 -13.86
N ALA A 52 11.49 -7.91 -12.59
CA ALA A 52 10.36 -8.73 -12.16
C ALA A 52 9.00 -8.09 -12.48
N CYS A 53 8.99 -6.83 -12.90
CA CYS A 53 7.79 -6.13 -13.35
C CYS A 53 7.79 -6.04 -14.87
N ALA A 54 6.63 -6.22 -15.49
CA ALA A 54 6.45 -5.83 -16.88
C ALA A 54 6.21 -4.31 -17.00
N LEU A 55 5.60 -3.72 -15.97
CA LEU A 55 5.16 -2.35 -15.97
C LEU A 55 5.04 -1.81 -14.54
N VAL A 56 5.53 -0.59 -14.32
CA VAL A 56 5.38 0.18 -13.09
C VAL A 56 4.82 1.55 -13.43
N ARG A 57 3.73 1.95 -12.79
CA ARG A 57 3.02 3.21 -13.06
C ARG A 57 2.80 4.02 -11.81
N PHE A 58 3.03 5.33 -11.88
CA PHE A 58 2.72 6.28 -10.82
C PHE A 58 1.50 7.10 -11.24
N PHE A 59 0.47 7.10 -10.40
CA PHE A 59 -0.73 7.89 -10.54
C PHE A 59 -0.87 8.88 -9.39
N LYS A 60 -1.54 10.00 -9.66
CA LYS A 60 -1.96 10.97 -8.66
C LYS A 60 -3.29 11.59 -9.06
N THR A 61 -4.14 11.89 -8.08
CA THR A 61 -5.38 12.61 -8.35
C THR A 61 -5.13 14.12 -8.45
N HIS A 62 -5.77 14.75 -9.43
CA HIS A 62 -5.73 16.19 -9.66
C HIS A 62 -7.09 16.71 -10.10
N PRO A 63 -7.48 17.94 -9.77
CA PRO A 63 -8.65 18.58 -10.38
C PRO A 63 -8.54 18.60 -11.91
N TYR A 64 -9.63 18.30 -12.60
CA TYR A 64 -9.70 18.23 -14.05
C TYR A 64 -9.18 19.50 -14.74
N GLN A 65 -9.51 20.68 -14.21
CA GLN A 65 -9.07 21.97 -14.76
C GLN A 65 -7.54 22.20 -14.72
N GLU A 66 -6.83 21.49 -13.83
CA GLU A 66 -5.37 21.60 -13.70
C GLU A 66 -4.62 20.68 -14.66
N LEU A 67 -5.34 19.82 -15.37
CA LEU A 67 -4.75 18.90 -16.34
C LEU A 67 -4.42 19.63 -17.65
N PRO A 68 -3.32 19.27 -18.32
CA PRO A 68 -3.06 19.68 -19.69
C PRO A 68 -4.14 19.16 -20.64
N GLU A 69 -4.29 19.83 -21.80
CA GLU A 69 -5.34 19.55 -22.80
C GLU A 69 -5.38 18.08 -23.23
N ASP A 70 -4.23 17.44 -23.47
CA ASP A 70 -4.17 16.03 -23.89
C ASP A 70 -4.77 15.06 -22.84
N LEU A 71 -4.63 15.40 -21.56
CA LEU A 71 -5.18 14.62 -20.46
C LEU A 71 -6.65 14.95 -20.21
N GLN A 72 -7.07 16.20 -20.43
CA GLN A 72 -8.48 16.58 -20.40
C GLN A 72 -9.28 15.85 -21.48
N GLU A 73 -8.79 15.83 -22.72
CA GLU A 73 -9.39 15.07 -23.83
C GLU A 73 -9.48 13.58 -23.52
N SER A 74 -8.39 13.00 -22.96
CA SER A 74 -8.39 11.60 -22.54
C SER A 74 -9.44 11.30 -21.47
N ALA A 75 -9.68 12.21 -20.53
CA ALA A 75 -10.68 12.04 -19.48
C ALA A 75 -12.11 12.16 -20.04
N GLN A 76 -12.36 13.10 -20.96
CA GLN A 76 -13.67 13.22 -21.64
C GLN A 76 -14.02 11.98 -22.46
N GLY A 77 -13.02 11.38 -23.12
CA GLY A 77 -13.22 10.15 -23.90
C GLY A 77 -13.77 8.97 -23.08
N ILE A 78 -13.49 8.91 -21.76
CA ILE A 78 -13.97 7.86 -20.87
C ILE A 78 -15.47 8.03 -20.55
N LEU A 79 -15.94 9.26 -20.38
CA LEU A 79 -17.31 9.54 -19.95
C LEU A 79 -18.34 9.66 -21.09
N LYS A 80 -17.95 9.33 -22.33
CA LYS A 80 -18.83 9.25 -23.52
C LYS A 80 -19.78 10.45 -23.66
N GLY A 81 -19.28 11.67 -23.41
CA GLY A 81 -20.04 12.91 -23.59
C GLY A 81 -20.79 13.44 -22.35
N ARG A 82 -20.61 12.84 -21.16
CA ARG A 82 -21.01 13.52 -19.91
C ARG A 82 -20.03 14.64 -19.58
N GLU A 83 -20.56 15.74 -19.07
CA GLU A 83 -19.77 16.90 -18.67
C GLU A 83 -18.91 16.57 -17.43
N ILE A 84 -17.65 17.02 -17.44
CA ILE A 84 -16.73 16.90 -16.29
C ILE A 84 -16.65 18.28 -15.64
N HIS A 85 -17.02 18.37 -14.37
CA HIS A 85 -16.86 19.60 -13.62
C HIS A 85 -15.37 19.90 -13.39
N ASN A 86 -14.99 21.17 -13.42
CA ASN A 86 -13.60 21.62 -13.26
C ASN A 86 -12.90 21.08 -12.00
N ALA A 87 -13.64 20.94 -10.90
CA ALA A 87 -13.13 20.44 -9.62
C ALA A 87 -13.07 18.91 -9.52
N THR A 88 -13.63 18.17 -10.48
CA THR A 88 -13.64 16.71 -10.48
C THR A 88 -12.22 16.17 -10.42
N LYS A 89 -11.94 15.29 -9.47
CA LYS A 89 -10.63 14.65 -9.34
C LYS A 89 -10.45 13.61 -10.44
N CYS A 90 -9.33 13.67 -11.13
CA CYS A 90 -8.92 12.70 -12.13
C CYS A 90 -7.70 11.94 -11.63
N LEU A 91 -7.79 10.61 -11.53
CA LEU A 91 -6.63 9.75 -11.29
C LEU A 91 -5.78 9.74 -12.57
N THR A 92 -4.64 10.42 -12.49
CA THR A 92 -3.84 10.79 -13.66
C THR A 92 -2.50 10.08 -13.65
N LEU A 93 -2.11 9.52 -14.80
CA LEU A 93 -0.82 8.89 -15.01
C LEU A 93 0.28 9.97 -15.05
N VAL A 94 1.11 9.99 -14.00
CA VAL A 94 2.20 10.95 -13.86
C VAL A 94 3.49 10.40 -14.47
N ALA A 95 3.78 9.11 -14.22
CA ALA A 95 4.98 8.47 -14.74
C ALA A 95 4.77 6.97 -14.97
N THR A 96 5.56 6.40 -15.89
CA THR A 96 5.46 5.00 -16.28
C THR A 96 6.81 4.47 -16.74
N ALA A 97 7.11 3.21 -16.43
CA ALA A 97 8.28 2.48 -16.89
C ALA A 97 7.92 1.00 -17.12
N GLY A 98 8.34 0.41 -18.24
CA GLY A 98 7.98 -0.97 -18.55
C GLY A 98 8.72 -1.55 -19.76
N ASP A 99 8.43 -2.82 -20.06
CA ASP A 99 9.08 -3.59 -21.13
C ASP A 99 8.88 -2.95 -22.52
N ASN A 100 7.68 -2.42 -22.78
CA ASN A 100 7.38 -1.75 -24.03
C ASN A 100 7.96 -0.33 -24.04
N SER A 101 8.70 0.05 -25.08
CA SER A 101 9.27 1.38 -25.24
C SER A 101 8.23 2.49 -25.12
N GLN A 102 6.99 2.28 -25.58
CA GLN A 102 5.89 3.23 -25.46
C GLN A 102 5.43 3.45 -24.02
N TRP A 103 5.64 2.49 -23.11
CA TRP A 103 5.28 2.61 -21.70
C TRP A 103 6.30 3.39 -20.87
N ASN A 104 7.40 3.84 -21.47
CA ASN A 104 8.42 4.62 -20.76
C ASN A 104 8.20 6.13 -20.85
N SER A 105 7.04 6.54 -21.39
CA SER A 105 6.56 7.92 -21.43
C SER A 105 5.04 7.97 -21.28
N ARG A 106 4.52 8.86 -20.42
CA ARG A 106 3.07 9.07 -20.29
C ARG A 106 2.41 9.53 -21.60
N LYS A 107 3.17 10.25 -22.45
CA LYS A 107 2.66 10.79 -23.72
C LYS A 107 2.38 9.66 -24.71
N LEU A 108 3.28 8.68 -24.74
CA LEU A 108 3.21 7.52 -25.64
C LEU A 108 2.37 6.36 -25.08
N SER A 109 2.22 6.25 -23.76
CA SER A 109 1.42 5.19 -23.13
C SER A 109 -0.05 5.31 -23.55
N VAL A 110 -0.60 4.25 -24.15
CA VAL A 110 -2.01 4.20 -24.57
C VAL A 110 -2.86 3.64 -23.43
N GLY A 111 -4.00 4.27 -23.14
CA GLY A 111 -4.97 3.85 -22.11
C GLY A 111 -4.70 4.41 -20.69
N HIS A 112 -5.80 4.60 -19.93
CA HIS A 112 -5.81 5.02 -18.52
C HIS A 112 -4.92 6.22 -18.18
N LYS A 113 -4.84 7.22 -19.07
CA LYS A 113 -4.00 8.41 -18.86
C LYS A 113 -4.57 9.37 -17.81
N ALA A 114 -5.88 9.59 -17.84
CA ALA A 114 -6.61 10.39 -16.86
C ALA A 114 -8.00 9.79 -16.68
N ILE A 115 -8.29 9.28 -15.48
CA ILE A 115 -9.55 8.61 -15.16
C ILE A 115 -10.38 9.56 -14.27
N PRO A 116 -11.49 10.14 -14.77
CA PRO A 116 -12.32 11.04 -13.97
C PRO A 116 -13.10 10.26 -12.88
N LEU A 117 -12.97 10.70 -11.63
CA LEU A 117 -13.67 10.15 -10.46
C LEU A 117 -14.89 11.03 -10.17
N VAL A 118 -15.96 10.83 -10.94
CA VAL A 118 -17.16 11.69 -10.92
C VAL A 118 -18.09 11.35 -9.76
N ASP A 119 -18.44 10.08 -9.65
CA ASP A 119 -19.40 9.53 -8.70
C ASP A 119 -19.07 8.05 -8.41
N GLU A 120 -19.67 7.47 -7.37
CA GLU A 120 -19.41 6.09 -6.95
C GLU A 120 -19.74 5.07 -8.04
N ASP A 121 -20.86 5.26 -8.76
CA ASP A 121 -21.29 4.37 -9.83
C ASP A 121 -20.28 4.33 -10.99
N SER A 122 -19.68 5.46 -11.31
CA SER A 122 -18.67 5.58 -12.37
C SER A 122 -17.36 4.92 -11.96
N VAL A 123 -16.96 5.06 -10.69
CA VAL A 123 -15.78 4.40 -10.14
C VAL A 123 -15.97 2.88 -10.03
N ALA A 124 -17.16 2.43 -9.63
CA ALA A 124 -17.51 1.00 -9.54
C ALA A 124 -17.43 0.27 -10.89
N ARG A 125 -17.62 0.99 -12.00
CA ARG A 125 -17.43 0.45 -13.37
C ARG A 125 -15.98 0.27 -13.79
N ILE A 126 -15.03 0.66 -12.93
CA ILE A 126 -13.59 0.51 -13.16
C ILE A 126 -13.03 -0.39 -12.04
N PRO A 127 -13.15 -1.73 -12.19
CA PRO A 127 -12.96 -2.68 -11.08
C PRO A 127 -11.64 -2.53 -10.36
N MET A 128 -10.53 -2.35 -11.09
CA MET A 128 -9.20 -2.17 -10.50
C MET A 128 -9.11 -0.94 -9.61
N ILE A 129 -9.71 0.18 -10.04
CA ILE A 129 -9.63 1.47 -9.34
C ILE A 129 -10.55 1.46 -8.11
N SER A 130 -11.75 0.91 -8.25
CA SER A 130 -12.65 0.69 -7.12
C SER A 130 -11.99 -0.18 -6.04
N GLN A 131 -11.36 -1.28 -6.46
CA GLN A 131 -10.64 -2.17 -5.55
C GLN A 131 -9.42 -1.50 -4.91
N LEU A 132 -8.67 -0.69 -5.66
CA LEU A 132 -7.53 0.07 -5.15
C LEU A 132 -7.96 1.06 -4.06
N ILE A 133 -9.00 1.86 -4.33
CA ILE A 133 -9.53 2.84 -3.37
C ILE A 133 -10.00 2.13 -2.10
N SER A 134 -10.77 1.05 -2.25
CA SER A 134 -11.26 0.24 -1.13
C SER A 134 -10.12 -0.35 -0.29
N GLN A 135 -9.08 -0.91 -0.91
CA GLN A 135 -7.96 -1.54 -0.21
C GLN A 135 -7.02 -0.52 0.46
N PHE A 136 -7.02 0.74 0.01
CA PHE A 136 -6.35 1.82 0.75
C PHE A 136 -7.14 2.28 1.99
N GLY A 137 -8.30 1.67 2.26
CA GLY A 137 -9.16 2.04 3.38
C GLY A 137 -9.77 3.43 3.23
N VAL A 138 -9.89 3.92 2.00
CA VAL A 138 -10.51 5.20 1.67
C VAL A 138 -11.86 4.91 1.00
N SER A 139 -12.94 5.54 1.44
CA SER A 139 -14.20 5.44 0.71
C SER A 139 -14.13 6.26 -0.57
N VAL A 140 -14.86 5.85 -1.61
CA VAL A 140 -14.92 6.59 -2.88
C VAL A 140 -15.42 8.01 -2.65
N GLU A 141 -16.44 8.19 -1.79
CA GLU A 141 -16.89 9.50 -1.32
C GLU A 141 -15.76 10.39 -0.82
N ASN A 142 -14.86 9.87 0.02
CA ASN A 142 -13.73 10.63 0.57
C ASN A 142 -12.65 10.97 -0.48
N VAL A 143 -12.56 10.21 -1.57
CA VAL A 143 -11.68 10.54 -2.70
C VAL A 143 -12.26 11.68 -3.53
N ILE A 144 -13.58 11.66 -3.75
CA ILE A 144 -14.30 12.66 -4.53
C ILE A 144 -14.41 13.96 -3.73
N LYS A 145 -14.72 13.86 -2.43
CA LYS A 145 -14.89 14.96 -1.48
C LYS A 145 -14.13 14.67 -0.19
N PRO A 146 -12.87 15.14 -0.08
CA PRO A 146 -12.04 14.89 1.09
C PRO A 146 -12.58 15.62 2.33
N ASP A 147 -12.86 14.89 3.41
CA ASP A 147 -13.15 15.46 4.74
C ASP A 147 -11.83 15.76 5.49
N PRO A 148 -11.59 17.02 5.95
CA PRO A 148 -10.39 17.40 6.68
C PRO A 148 -10.04 16.54 7.90
N GLU A 149 -11.02 16.09 8.69
CA GLU A 149 -10.76 15.23 9.86
C GLU A 149 -10.32 13.82 9.42
N ILE A 150 -10.88 13.32 8.33
CA ILE A 150 -10.53 12.04 7.74
C ILE A 150 -9.14 12.11 7.08
N ILE A 151 -8.78 13.22 6.43
CA ILE A 151 -7.42 13.44 5.86
C ILE A 151 -6.35 13.34 6.95
N LEU A 152 -6.57 13.94 8.12
CA LEU A 152 -5.62 13.89 9.23
C LEU A 152 -5.49 12.48 9.82
N ASN A 153 -6.59 11.70 9.81
CA ASN A 153 -6.61 10.32 10.31
C ASN A 153 -6.01 9.33 9.30
N LEU A 154 -6.36 9.42 8.02
CA LEU A 154 -5.79 8.62 6.92
C LEU A 154 -4.32 9.01 6.64
N GLY A 155 -3.98 10.28 6.86
CA GLY A 155 -2.61 10.79 6.81
C GLY A 155 -1.66 10.02 7.74
N LYS A 156 -2.18 9.56 8.88
CA LYS A 156 -1.49 8.78 9.92
C LYS A 156 -1.56 7.26 9.70
N ARG A 157 -2.40 6.75 8.80
CA ARG A 157 -2.51 5.30 8.54
C ARG A 157 -1.31 4.80 7.73
N THR A 158 -0.77 3.67 8.18
CA THR A 158 0.48 3.09 7.70
C THR A 158 0.30 2.11 6.55
N PHE A 159 -0.91 1.56 6.36
CA PHE A 159 -1.18 0.57 5.32
C PHE A 159 -1.94 1.16 4.14
N ASN A 160 -1.24 1.11 3.02
CA ASN A 160 -1.44 1.86 1.80
C ASN A 160 -1.10 0.90 0.64
N VAL A 161 -1.51 -0.37 0.77
CA VAL A 161 -1.11 -1.48 -0.12
C VAL A 161 -2.36 -2.07 -0.75
N PHE A 162 -2.36 -2.11 -2.07
CA PHE A 162 -3.37 -2.77 -2.91
C PHE A 162 -2.72 -4.02 -3.49
N TYR A 163 -3.40 -5.15 -3.47
CA TYR A 163 -2.83 -6.40 -3.97
C TYR A 163 -3.86 -7.28 -4.67
N ILE A 164 -3.49 -7.75 -5.86
CA ILE A 164 -4.18 -8.79 -6.62
C ILE A 164 -3.20 -9.96 -6.73
N PRO A 165 -3.44 -11.07 -6.00
CA PRO A 165 -2.52 -12.22 -5.99
C PRO A 165 -2.44 -12.95 -7.32
N GLU A 166 -3.57 -13.02 -8.04
CA GLU A 166 -3.68 -13.70 -9.32
C GLU A 166 -4.30 -12.75 -10.35
N ALA A 167 -3.51 -12.37 -11.35
CA ALA A 167 -3.92 -11.45 -12.40
C ALA A 167 -4.70 -12.16 -13.53
N MET A 168 -4.40 -13.43 -13.77
CA MET A 168 -5.07 -14.24 -14.79
C MET A 168 -6.52 -14.47 -14.40
N ASN A 169 -7.45 -14.22 -15.32
CA ASN A 169 -8.90 -14.32 -15.09
C ASN A 169 -9.42 -13.43 -13.94
N SER A 170 -8.62 -12.48 -13.47
CA SER A 170 -9.00 -11.58 -12.38
C SER A 170 -10.12 -10.64 -12.85
N PRO A 171 -11.27 -10.58 -12.15
CA PRO A 171 -12.33 -9.63 -12.51
C PRO A 171 -11.90 -8.17 -12.33
N TYR A 172 -10.81 -7.95 -11.58
CA TYR A 172 -10.26 -6.62 -11.33
C TYR A 172 -9.37 -6.12 -12.48
N ILE A 173 -8.93 -6.99 -13.40
CA ILE A 173 -8.07 -6.61 -14.53
C ILE A 173 -8.73 -7.10 -15.82
N PRO A 174 -9.64 -6.32 -16.43
CA PRO A 174 -10.36 -6.76 -17.62
C PRO A 174 -9.46 -6.99 -18.85
N ALA A 175 -8.29 -6.34 -18.89
CA ALA A 175 -7.37 -6.35 -20.02
C ALA A 175 -6.56 -7.66 -20.14
N GLN A 176 -7.25 -8.78 -20.33
CA GLN A 176 -6.63 -10.11 -20.32
C GLN A 176 -5.84 -10.37 -21.61
N GLU A 177 -6.45 -10.15 -22.77
CA GLU A 177 -5.88 -10.51 -24.08
C GLU A 177 -4.83 -9.50 -24.56
N GLU A 178 -5.01 -8.23 -24.21
CA GLU A 178 -4.16 -7.13 -24.65
C GLU A 178 -3.02 -6.82 -23.68
N PHE A 179 -3.09 -7.30 -22.42
CA PHE A 179 -2.10 -6.95 -21.40
C PHE A 179 -1.68 -8.11 -20.49
N VAL A 180 -2.60 -8.79 -19.79
CA VAL A 180 -2.21 -9.83 -18.80
C VAL A 180 -1.50 -11.00 -19.47
N ILE A 181 -2.09 -11.56 -20.52
CA ILE A 181 -1.58 -12.75 -21.22
C ILE A 181 -0.28 -12.45 -21.98
N PRO A 182 -0.20 -11.42 -22.86
CA PRO A 182 1.01 -11.20 -23.67
C PRO A 182 2.24 -10.83 -22.86
N TYR A 183 2.05 -10.15 -21.72
CA TYR A 183 3.13 -9.69 -20.86
C TYR A 183 3.33 -10.54 -19.61
N GLN A 184 2.63 -11.68 -19.53
CA GLN A 184 2.76 -12.70 -18.48
C GLN A 184 2.60 -12.13 -17.06
N ILE A 185 1.61 -11.25 -16.88
CA ILE A 185 1.33 -10.67 -15.56
C ILE A 185 0.74 -11.75 -14.67
N LYS A 186 1.39 -12.00 -13.53
CA LYS A 186 0.94 -12.99 -12.54
C LYS A 186 0.29 -12.36 -11.32
N SER A 187 0.81 -11.25 -10.83
CA SER A 187 0.24 -10.52 -9.69
C SER A 187 0.37 -9.01 -9.87
N VAL A 188 -0.45 -8.24 -9.15
CA VAL A 188 -0.41 -6.77 -9.16
C VAL A 188 -0.31 -6.25 -7.74
N LEU A 189 0.63 -5.34 -7.50
CA LEU A 189 0.84 -4.70 -6.21
C LEU A 189 0.79 -3.17 -6.39
N GLY A 190 -0.16 -2.52 -5.75
CA GLY A 190 -0.21 -1.07 -5.61
C GLY A 190 0.31 -0.65 -4.24
N ILE A 191 1.00 0.47 -4.21
CA ILE A 191 1.29 1.21 -2.99
C ILE A 191 0.83 2.64 -3.12
N GLY A 192 0.41 3.28 -2.04
CA GLY A 192 0.05 4.70 -2.05
C GLY A 192 -1.11 5.01 -1.13
N GLY A 193 -1.51 6.26 -1.08
CA GLY A 193 -2.57 6.69 -0.17
C GLY A 193 -2.85 8.17 -0.27
N MET A 194 -3.63 8.66 0.68
CA MET A 194 -4.04 10.06 0.73
C MET A 194 -2.91 10.96 1.24
N LEU A 195 -2.61 12.00 0.47
CA LEU A 195 -1.70 13.10 0.77
C LEU A 195 -2.41 14.14 1.66
N LEU A 196 -1.65 15.08 2.24
CA LEU A 196 -2.20 16.13 3.10
C LEU A 196 -3.13 17.08 2.34
N SER A 197 -2.93 17.20 1.03
CA SER A 197 -3.80 17.96 0.11
C SER A 197 -5.18 17.33 -0.12
N GLY A 198 -5.43 16.12 0.41
CA GLY A 198 -6.60 15.31 0.07
C GLY A 198 -6.50 14.59 -1.28
N ASN A 199 -5.40 14.76 -2.02
CA ASN A 199 -5.14 13.97 -3.23
C ASN A 199 -4.68 12.56 -2.86
N ILE A 200 -4.97 11.58 -3.71
CA ILE A 200 -4.39 10.24 -3.63
C ILE A 200 -3.21 10.17 -4.58
N PHE A 201 -2.14 9.50 -4.16
CA PHE A 201 -1.12 8.99 -5.07
C PHE A 201 -1.06 7.47 -5.00
N THR A 202 -0.62 6.82 -6.07
CA THR A 202 -0.34 5.39 -6.06
C THR A 202 0.73 5.00 -7.07
N ILE A 203 1.58 4.04 -6.71
CA ILE A 203 2.49 3.34 -7.60
C ILE A 203 1.98 1.91 -7.76
N ILE A 204 1.69 1.49 -8.99
CA ILE A 204 1.18 0.15 -9.31
C ILE A 204 2.26 -0.63 -10.05
N LEU A 205 2.59 -1.82 -9.54
CA LEU A 205 3.54 -2.77 -10.08
C LEU A 205 2.77 -3.93 -10.69
N PHE A 206 2.92 -4.15 -12.00
CA PHE A 206 2.40 -5.31 -12.70
C PHE A 206 3.53 -6.33 -12.83
N SER A 207 3.47 -7.38 -12.00
CA SER A 207 4.56 -8.34 -11.81
C SER A 207 4.44 -9.56 -12.72
N LYS A 208 5.57 -10.02 -13.25
CA LYS A 208 5.71 -11.28 -14.01
C LYS A 208 5.75 -12.51 -13.09
N ILE A 209 5.73 -12.30 -11.78
CA ILE A 209 5.78 -13.32 -10.75
C ILE A 209 4.63 -13.15 -9.76
N GLU A 210 4.32 -14.22 -9.05
CA GLU A 210 3.48 -14.14 -7.86
C GLU A 210 4.34 -13.56 -6.74
N ILE A 211 3.97 -12.37 -6.25
CA ILE A 211 4.62 -11.76 -5.10
C ILE A 211 4.05 -12.41 -3.85
N PRO A 212 4.83 -13.10 -3.00
CA PRO A 212 4.30 -13.73 -1.80
C PRO A 212 3.61 -12.72 -0.88
N PHE A 213 2.48 -13.09 -0.27
CA PHE A 213 1.71 -12.18 0.58
C PHE A 213 2.55 -11.50 1.67
N HIS A 214 3.46 -12.24 2.33
CA HIS A 214 4.35 -11.69 3.36
C HIS A 214 5.32 -10.61 2.82
N VAL A 215 5.69 -10.67 1.54
CA VAL A 215 6.52 -9.66 0.88
C VAL A 215 5.74 -8.37 0.62
N THR A 216 4.43 -8.47 0.35
CA THR A 216 3.58 -7.28 0.09
C THR A 216 3.60 -6.29 1.25
N HIS A 217 3.67 -6.77 2.49
CA HIS A 217 3.73 -5.90 3.66
C HIS A 217 5.03 -5.12 3.79
N LEU A 218 6.11 -5.57 3.16
CA LEU A 218 7.39 -4.84 3.18
C LEU A 218 7.32 -3.56 2.35
N PHE A 219 6.38 -3.47 1.42
CA PHE A 219 6.17 -2.30 0.57
C PHE A 219 5.58 -1.10 1.31
N LYS A 220 5.11 -1.26 2.56
CA LYS A 220 4.66 -0.14 3.41
C LYS A 220 5.77 0.91 3.61
N TRP A 221 7.03 0.48 3.70
CA TRP A 221 8.17 1.39 3.82
C TRP A 221 8.32 2.23 2.56
N VAL A 222 8.29 1.57 1.41
CA VAL A 222 8.35 2.24 0.11
C VAL A 222 7.17 3.20 -0.06
N ALA A 223 5.96 2.80 0.33
CA ALA A 223 4.77 3.65 0.30
C ALA A 223 4.96 4.91 1.17
N MET A 224 5.45 4.76 2.40
CA MET A 224 5.67 5.88 3.32
C MET A 224 6.70 6.88 2.78
N TYR A 225 7.83 6.40 2.29
CA TYR A 225 8.87 7.30 1.78
C TYR A 225 8.54 7.90 0.42
N ALA A 226 7.82 7.16 -0.44
CA ALA A 226 7.23 7.73 -1.65
C ALA A 226 6.22 8.83 -1.32
N LYS A 227 5.39 8.65 -0.26
CA LYS A 227 4.47 9.67 0.23
C LYS A 227 5.19 10.93 0.70
N ILE A 228 6.29 10.78 1.44
CA ILE A 228 7.10 11.91 1.92
C ILE A 228 7.67 12.71 0.74
N ALA A 229 8.31 12.04 -0.21
CA ALA A 229 8.87 12.70 -1.39
C ALA A 229 7.78 13.28 -2.31
N THR A 230 6.60 12.65 -2.37
CA THR A 230 5.45 13.21 -3.11
C THR A 230 4.93 14.48 -2.45
N ASN A 231 4.79 14.49 -1.12
CA ASN A 231 4.37 15.67 -0.36
C ASN A 231 5.37 16.84 -0.49
N SER A 232 6.68 16.58 -0.53
CA SER A 232 7.69 17.66 -0.62
C SER A 232 7.72 18.38 -1.96
N VAL A 233 7.15 17.77 -3.01
CA VAL A 233 7.01 18.36 -4.34
C VAL A 233 5.61 18.92 -4.58
N GLU A 234 4.65 18.60 -3.69
CA GLU A 234 3.27 19.07 -3.78
C GLU A 234 3.15 20.52 -3.29
N GLY A 235 2.63 21.42 -4.14
CA GLY A 235 2.43 22.84 -3.83
C GLY A 235 3.56 23.77 -4.29
N ASP A 236 4.80 23.27 -4.36
CA ASP A 236 5.99 24.08 -4.70
C ASP A 236 6.49 23.94 -6.15
N LYS A 237 6.11 22.88 -6.86
CA LYS A 237 6.62 22.57 -8.22
C LYS A 237 5.53 22.30 -9.23
N ASN A 238 5.87 22.46 -10.51
CA ASN A 238 4.95 22.15 -11.62
C ASN A 238 4.61 20.65 -11.60
N LEU A 239 3.35 20.33 -11.91
CA LEU A 239 2.91 18.93 -12.03
C LEU A 239 3.62 18.23 -13.20
N PHE A 240 3.66 18.88 -14.36
CA PHE A 240 4.24 18.33 -15.59
C PHE A 240 5.38 19.19 -16.10
N ASP A 241 6.30 18.57 -16.84
CA ASP A 241 7.39 19.29 -17.50
C ASP A 241 6.85 20.17 -18.65
N LYS A 242 7.32 21.43 -18.72
CA LYS A 242 7.01 22.35 -19.82
C LYS A 242 7.84 22.00 -21.07
N SER A 243 7.40 21.00 -21.85
CA SER A 243 7.82 20.66 -23.23
C SER A 243 9.25 20.08 -23.47
N PRO A 244 9.47 19.43 -24.64
CA PRO A 244 9.70 17.99 -24.77
C PRO A 244 11.11 17.52 -24.34
N SER A 245 11.17 16.39 -23.63
CA SER A 245 12.45 15.73 -23.30
C SER A 245 13.21 15.31 -24.57
N PRO A 246 14.49 15.69 -24.73
CA PRO A 246 15.36 15.04 -25.69
C PRO A 246 15.70 13.63 -25.20
N ALA A 247 15.85 12.72 -26.16
CA ALA A 247 16.39 11.40 -25.94
C ALA A 247 17.80 11.45 -25.32
N LEU A 248 18.01 10.50 -24.40
CA LEU A 248 19.24 9.93 -23.88
C LEU A 248 20.55 10.33 -24.59
N SER A 249 21.46 10.93 -23.82
CA SER A 249 22.90 10.71 -23.98
C SER A 249 23.61 10.88 -22.65
N GLY A 250 24.52 9.96 -22.33
CA GLY A 250 25.66 10.27 -21.46
C GLY A 250 25.54 9.82 -20.02
N SER A 251 26.12 8.65 -19.77
CA SER A 251 26.80 8.28 -18.54
C SER A 251 27.49 9.46 -17.83
N SER A 252 27.20 9.65 -16.55
CA SER A 252 28.11 10.34 -15.64
C SER A 252 28.07 9.71 -14.25
N ASN A 253 29.26 9.36 -13.79
CA ASN A 253 29.57 8.85 -12.47
C ASN A 253 29.18 9.88 -11.41
N TYR A 254 28.43 9.46 -10.40
CA TYR A 254 28.31 10.20 -9.14
C TYR A 254 28.91 9.38 -8.02
N GLN A 255 30.18 9.66 -7.75
CA GLN A 255 30.81 9.46 -6.44
C GLN A 255 30.62 10.72 -5.58
N SER A 256 30.71 10.51 -4.27
CA SER A 256 30.87 11.50 -3.18
C SER A 256 29.55 12.09 -2.66
N THR A 257 29.32 12.31 -1.36
CA THR A 257 30.18 12.21 -0.17
C THR A 257 29.27 12.05 1.05
N ILE A 258 29.62 11.16 1.97
CA ILE A 258 28.95 11.03 3.27
C ILE A 258 29.38 12.21 4.13
N ALA A 259 28.45 13.10 4.47
CA ALA A 259 28.63 14.08 5.54
C ALA A 259 27.88 13.59 6.77
N ASN A 260 28.65 13.12 7.74
CA ASN A 260 28.21 12.80 9.09
C ASN A 260 27.59 14.04 9.73
N ASN A 261 26.30 13.98 10.07
CA ASN A 261 25.74 14.85 11.10
C ASN A 261 24.87 14.01 12.04
N THR A 262 25.49 13.69 13.18
CA THR A 262 24.89 13.16 14.39
C THR A 262 23.85 14.16 14.90
N ILE A 263 22.57 13.80 14.87
CA ILE A 263 21.56 14.44 15.72
C ILE A 263 21.03 13.36 16.65
N SER A 264 21.40 13.49 17.92
CA SER A 264 20.83 12.74 19.02
C SER A 264 19.43 13.27 19.32
N THR A 265 18.41 12.45 19.14
CA THR A 265 17.17 12.54 19.91
C THR A 265 16.81 11.13 20.38
N SER A 266 17.18 10.87 21.63
CA SER A 266 16.61 9.94 22.61
C SER A 266 15.60 8.89 22.10
N ASN A 267 16.14 7.68 21.85
CA ASN A 267 15.69 6.37 22.31
C ASN A 267 14.18 6.20 22.60
N THR A 268 13.48 5.38 21.82
CA THR A 268 13.44 3.93 22.12
C THR A 268 13.35 3.09 20.84
N LYS A 269 14.51 2.58 20.41
CA LYS A 269 14.60 1.38 19.59
C LYS A 269 14.06 0.20 20.40
N LEU A 270 13.00 -0.46 19.96
CA LEU A 270 12.76 -1.86 20.32
C LEU A 270 13.45 -2.72 19.26
N GLN A 271 14.75 -2.93 19.45
CA GLN A 271 15.41 -4.13 18.94
C GLN A 271 14.92 -5.30 19.78
N THR A 272 14.29 -6.32 19.20
CA THR A 272 14.26 -7.65 19.82
C THR A 272 14.28 -8.74 18.75
N SER A 273 15.50 -9.13 18.40
CA SER A 273 15.82 -10.48 17.97
C SER A 273 15.36 -11.47 19.05
N ASN A 274 14.66 -12.55 18.67
CA ASN A 274 14.45 -13.80 19.42
C ASN A 274 14.58 -13.75 20.95
N THR A 275 13.80 -12.90 21.62
CA THR A 275 13.83 -12.79 23.07
C THR A 275 12.42 -12.86 23.62
N LYS A 276 12.21 -13.75 24.59
CA LYS A 276 11.08 -13.75 25.53
C LYS A 276 10.86 -12.29 25.98
N LEU A 277 9.90 -11.61 25.36
CA LEU A 277 9.48 -10.27 25.78
C LEU A 277 8.84 -10.45 27.15
N GLN A 278 9.59 -10.11 28.21
CA GLN A 278 9.09 -10.25 29.57
C GLN A 278 7.83 -9.40 29.75
N THR A 279 6.83 -10.03 30.36
CA THR A 279 5.46 -9.57 30.66
C THR A 279 5.38 -8.19 31.32
N SER A 280 6.47 -7.66 31.88
CA SER A 280 6.54 -6.37 32.55
C SER A 280 6.47 -5.16 31.60
N ARG A 281 6.81 -5.31 30.30
CA ARG A 281 6.72 -4.18 29.34
C ARG A 281 5.32 -3.93 28.77
N PHE A 282 4.41 -4.90 28.86
CA PHE A 282 3.05 -4.77 28.32
C PHE A 282 2.03 -4.19 29.33
N GLN A 283 2.32 -4.22 30.64
CA GLN A 283 1.44 -3.61 31.65
C GLN A 283 1.36 -2.07 31.53
N THR A 284 2.36 -1.43 30.92
CA THR A 284 2.40 0.02 30.70
C THR A 284 1.61 0.47 29.47
N ILE A 285 1.18 -0.46 28.59
CA ILE A 285 0.43 -0.16 27.35
C ILE A 285 -1.08 -0.04 27.65
N ASN A 286 -1.43 0.49 28.83
CA ASN A 286 -2.74 0.27 29.42
C ASN A 286 -3.82 1.31 29.06
N GLN A 287 -3.55 2.39 28.31
CA GLN A 287 -4.54 3.48 28.14
C GLN A 287 -4.53 4.27 26.81
N SER A 288 -4.31 3.63 25.66
CA SER A 288 -4.70 4.24 24.38
C SER A 288 -4.89 3.16 23.32
N LYS A 289 -5.71 3.41 22.28
CA LYS A 289 -5.79 2.57 21.08
C LYS A 289 -4.37 2.33 20.55
N VAL A 290 -3.77 1.19 20.89
CA VAL A 290 -2.41 0.87 20.45
C VAL A 290 -2.53 0.11 19.15
N ASP A 291 -2.04 0.74 18.09
CA ASP A 291 -1.89 0.12 16.79
C ASP A 291 -0.69 -0.83 16.84
N ILE A 292 -0.96 -2.12 17.02
CA ILE A 292 0.04 -3.19 17.03
C ILE A 292 -0.05 -4.07 15.78
N SER A 293 -0.75 -3.60 14.73
CA SER A 293 -0.87 -4.25 13.42
C SER A 293 0.48 -4.55 12.73
N THR A 294 1.56 -3.93 13.22
CA THR A 294 2.90 -4.00 12.62
C THR A 294 3.86 -4.95 13.34
N ILE A 295 3.43 -5.60 14.43
CA ILE A 295 4.27 -6.45 15.26
C ILE A 295 4.09 -7.92 14.84
N ASP A 296 5.21 -8.58 14.53
CA ASP A 296 5.25 -10.04 14.38
C ASP A 296 5.18 -10.67 15.78
N PHE A 297 4.06 -11.31 16.08
CA PHE A 297 3.84 -12.00 17.36
C PHE A 297 4.01 -13.51 17.24
N GLN A 298 4.64 -14.00 16.17
CA GLN A 298 4.88 -15.43 16.01
C GLN A 298 5.60 -16.00 17.25
N ASN A 299 4.94 -16.94 17.92
CA ASN A 299 5.41 -17.56 19.16
C ASN A 299 5.63 -16.59 20.35
N ALA A 300 5.06 -15.38 20.32
CA ALA A 300 5.14 -14.43 21.44
C ALA A 300 4.29 -14.90 22.62
N ASP A 301 4.75 -14.62 23.85
CA ASP A 301 4.00 -14.90 25.09
C ASP A 301 3.29 -13.64 25.58
N LEU A 302 1.97 -13.59 25.36
CA LEU A 302 1.08 -12.47 25.68
C LEU A 302 0.01 -12.87 26.71
N LYS A 303 0.33 -13.84 27.58
CA LYS A 303 -0.61 -14.33 28.60
C LYS A 303 -1.19 -13.18 29.44
N GLY A 304 -2.52 -13.09 29.49
CA GLY A 304 -3.25 -12.13 30.33
C GLY A 304 -3.23 -10.67 29.86
N ILE A 305 -2.82 -10.39 28.61
CA ILE A 305 -2.82 -9.03 28.07
C ILE A 305 -4.25 -8.50 27.87
N ASN A 306 -4.46 -7.19 28.06
CA ASN A 306 -5.71 -6.52 27.70
C ASN A 306 -5.54 -5.83 26.34
N LEU A 307 -6.22 -6.36 25.33
CA LEU A 307 -6.25 -5.90 23.94
C LEU A 307 -7.67 -5.53 23.49
N ARG A 308 -8.54 -5.16 24.43
CA ARG A 308 -9.90 -4.70 24.12
C ARG A 308 -9.85 -3.54 23.13
N ASN A 309 -10.58 -3.65 22.02
CA ASN A 309 -10.63 -2.65 20.94
C ASN A 309 -9.26 -2.34 20.28
N ALA A 310 -8.25 -3.21 20.43
CA ALA A 310 -6.96 -3.02 19.78
C ALA A 310 -7.09 -3.19 18.26
N ASN A 311 -6.31 -2.44 17.46
CA ASN A 311 -6.25 -2.72 16.03
C ASN A 311 -5.21 -3.81 15.76
N LEU A 312 -5.69 -4.99 15.34
CA LEU A 312 -4.90 -6.18 15.04
C LEU A 312 -4.96 -6.56 13.55
N GLU A 313 -5.53 -5.69 12.70
CA GLU A 313 -5.67 -5.93 11.27
C GLU A 313 -4.29 -6.13 10.61
N GLY A 314 -4.08 -7.28 9.96
CA GLY A 314 -2.82 -7.63 9.32
C GLY A 314 -1.69 -8.11 10.24
N ALA A 315 -1.93 -8.26 11.56
CA ALA A 315 -0.97 -8.89 12.45
C ALA A 315 -0.87 -10.40 12.17
N ASP A 316 0.34 -10.95 12.21
CA ASP A 316 0.56 -12.40 12.13
C ASP A 316 0.63 -12.97 13.55
N LEU A 317 -0.41 -13.72 13.93
CA LEU A 317 -0.57 -14.29 15.27
C LEU A 317 -0.36 -15.81 15.29
N ARG A 318 0.32 -16.37 14.29
CA ARG A 318 0.59 -17.82 14.25
C ARG A 318 1.39 -18.28 15.47
N GLY A 319 0.92 -19.31 16.16
CA GLY A 319 1.59 -19.88 17.32
C GLY A 319 1.68 -18.97 18.56
N VAL A 320 1.01 -17.82 18.58
CA VAL A 320 1.05 -16.89 19.73
C VAL A 320 0.41 -17.51 20.98
N ASN A 321 0.94 -17.23 22.17
CA ASN A 321 0.32 -17.61 23.43
C ASN A 321 -0.48 -16.44 24.02
N LEU A 322 -1.79 -16.45 23.83
CA LEU A 322 -2.73 -15.43 24.33
C LEU A 322 -3.53 -15.91 25.55
N LYS A 323 -3.13 -17.02 26.20
CA LYS A 323 -3.90 -17.62 27.31
C LYS A 323 -4.38 -16.57 28.34
N GLY A 324 -5.70 -16.51 28.58
CA GLY A 324 -6.32 -15.58 29.53
C GLY A 324 -6.32 -14.10 29.13
N ALA A 325 -5.99 -13.76 27.88
CA ALA A 325 -6.07 -12.39 27.38
C ALA A 325 -7.52 -11.87 27.26
N ASN A 326 -7.68 -10.55 27.18
CA ASN A 326 -8.96 -9.90 26.89
C ASN A 326 -8.93 -9.25 25.49
N LEU A 327 -9.74 -9.74 24.57
CA LEU A 327 -9.86 -9.30 23.18
C LEU A 327 -11.29 -8.85 22.84
N GLU A 328 -12.12 -8.57 23.85
CA GLU A 328 -13.53 -8.21 23.65
C GLU A 328 -13.72 -7.07 22.63
N GLY A 329 -14.62 -7.27 21.68
CA GLY A 329 -15.02 -6.28 20.66
C GLY A 329 -13.97 -6.00 19.57
N THR A 330 -12.88 -6.77 19.51
CA THR A 330 -11.81 -6.56 18.54
C THR A 330 -12.17 -7.08 17.14
N ASP A 331 -11.71 -6.38 16.10
CA ASP A 331 -11.85 -6.80 14.70
C ASP A 331 -10.63 -7.64 14.27
N LEU A 332 -10.88 -8.92 13.98
CA LEU A 332 -9.89 -9.94 13.61
C LEU A 332 -10.20 -10.55 12.24
N ARG A 333 -10.85 -9.80 11.35
CA ARG A 333 -11.17 -10.27 10.00
C ARG A 333 -9.91 -10.63 9.22
N GLY A 334 -9.93 -11.80 8.56
CA GLY A 334 -8.81 -12.27 7.73
C GLY A 334 -7.51 -12.61 8.46
N ILE A 335 -7.49 -12.59 9.80
CA ILE A 335 -6.25 -12.78 10.57
C ILE A 335 -5.77 -14.25 10.53
N ASN A 336 -4.45 -14.46 10.63
CA ASN A 336 -3.88 -15.79 10.77
C ASN A 336 -3.56 -16.12 12.24
N LEU A 337 -4.34 -17.01 12.83
CA LEU A 337 -4.22 -17.53 14.20
C LEU A 337 -3.86 -19.02 14.22
N GLN A 338 -3.29 -19.55 13.12
CA GLN A 338 -2.93 -20.95 13.03
C GLN A 338 -2.00 -21.37 14.18
N GLY A 339 -2.40 -22.40 14.92
CA GLY A 339 -1.65 -22.91 16.08
C GLY A 339 -1.61 -22.00 17.32
N ALA A 340 -2.37 -20.91 17.37
CA ALA A 340 -2.38 -19.99 18.50
C ALA A 340 -3.01 -20.63 19.77
N ASN A 341 -2.50 -20.29 20.95
CA ASN A 341 -3.10 -20.69 22.23
C ASN A 341 -4.03 -19.58 22.76
N LEU A 342 -5.34 -19.77 22.58
CA LEU A 342 -6.42 -18.87 23.00
C LEU A 342 -7.17 -19.41 24.23
N GLN A 343 -6.55 -20.29 25.02
CA GLN A 343 -7.19 -20.90 26.19
C GLN A 343 -7.63 -19.83 27.20
N GLY A 344 -8.91 -19.84 27.60
CA GLY A 344 -9.44 -18.92 28.61
C GLY A 344 -9.51 -17.45 28.19
N VAL A 345 -9.39 -17.13 26.90
CA VAL A 345 -9.42 -15.76 26.38
C VAL A 345 -10.86 -15.20 26.37
N ASN A 346 -11.03 -13.93 26.71
CA ASN A 346 -12.31 -13.23 26.47
C ASN A 346 -12.38 -12.75 25.01
N LEU A 347 -13.18 -13.43 24.19
CA LEU A 347 -13.42 -13.18 22.76
C LEU A 347 -14.85 -12.68 22.49
N GLN A 348 -15.53 -12.15 23.51
CA GLN A 348 -16.90 -11.66 23.38
C GLN A 348 -17.00 -10.57 22.30
N SER A 349 -17.99 -10.69 21.40
CA SER A 349 -18.25 -9.76 20.30
C SER A 349 -17.07 -9.53 19.33
N VAL A 350 -16.13 -10.47 19.22
CA VAL A 350 -15.00 -10.39 18.28
C VAL A 350 -15.45 -10.75 16.86
N ASN A 351 -14.86 -10.12 15.83
CA ASN A 351 -15.13 -10.48 14.44
C ASN A 351 -13.98 -11.31 13.84
N PHE A 352 -14.18 -12.60 13.62
CA PHE A 352 -13.25 -13.54 12.98
C PHE A 352 -13.54 -13.80 11.51
N GLN A 353 -14.41 -13.07 10.83
CA GLN A 353 -14.80 -13.40 9.45
C GLN A 353 -13.56 -13.53 8.53
N GLY A 354 -13.42 -14.68 7.88
CA GLY A 354 -12.27 -15.00 7.03
C GLY A 354 -10.95 -15.32 7.77
N ALA A 355 -10.94 -15.40 9.10
CA ALA A 355 -9.74 -15.72 9.88
C ALA A 355 -9.34 -17.21 9.77
N ASN A 356 -8.04 -17.49 9.79
CA ASN A 356 -7.50 -18.85 9.86
C ASN A 356 -7.28 -19.26 11.32
N LEU A 357 -8.17 -20.09 11.87
CA LEU A 357 -8.08 -20.67 13.22
C LEU A 357 -7.56 -22.12 13.25
N GLN A 358 -6.95 -22.61 12.15
CA GLN A 358 -6.53 -24.00 12.06
C GLN A 358 -5.54 -24.37 13.19
N GLY A 359 -5.91 -25.35 14.02
CA GLY A 359 -5.08 -25.80 15.13
C GLY A 359 -4.97 -24.82 16.30
N ALA A 360 -5.77 -23.75 16.34
CA ALA A 360 -5.84 -22.86 17.50
C ALA A 360 -6.52 -23.55 18.69
N ASN A 361 -6.01 -23.34 19.90
CA ASN A 361 -6.60 -23.87 21.13
C ASN A 361 -7.58 -22.86 21.76
N LEU A 362 -8.87 -23.08 21.60
CA LEU A 362 -9.95 -22.22 22.13
C LEU A 362 -10.55 -22.72 23.45
N GLN A 363 -9.93 -23.68 24.14
CA GLN A 363 -10.51 -24.29 25.34
C GLN A 363 -10.84 -23.23 26.42
N GLY A 364 -12.11 -23.15 26.79
CA GLY A 364 -12.59 -22.22 27.83
C GLY A 364 -12.54 -20.73 27.43
N ALA A 365 -12.38 -20.41 26.14
CA ALA A 365 -12.53 -19.04 25.65
C ALA A 365 -14.01 -18.61 25.68
N ASN A 366 -14.28 -17.35 26.02
CA ASN A 366 -15.63 -16.78 25.97
C ASN A 366 -15.90 -16.23 24.56
N LEU A 367 -16.68 -16.94 23.75
CA LEU A 367 -16.99 -16.58 22.35
C LEU A 367 -18.35 -15.90 22.18
N GLN A 368 -19.03 -15.51 23.26
CA GLN A 368 -20.39 -14.98 23.20
C GLN A 368 -20.51 -13.81 22.19
N GLY A 369 -21.38 -13.95 21.19
CA GLY A 369 -21.62 -12.90 20.19
C GLY A 369 -20.48 -12.67 19.20
N ALA A 370 -19.45 -13.52 19.18
CA ALA A 370 -18.38 -13.45 18.20
C ALA A 370 -18.91 -13.81 16.79
N ILE A 371 -18.39 -13.18 15.74
CA ILE A 371 -18.61 -13.59 14.35
C ILE A 371 -17.51 -14.58 14.00
N MET A 372 -17.86 -15.80 13.61
CA MET A 372 -16.97 -16.89 13.28
C MET A 372 -16.38 -16.74 11.87
N PRO A 373 -15.33 -17.51 11.49
CA PRO A 373 -14.70 -17.40 10.17
C PRO A 373 -15.64 -17.52 8.97
N ASP A 374 -16.72 -18.29 9.11
CA ASP A 374 -17.77 -18.48 8.11
C ASP A 374 -18.83 -17.36 8.08
N GLY A 375 -18.69 -16.35 8.94
CA GLY A 375 -19.62 -15.23 9.07
C GLY A 375 -20.81 -15.52 9.99
N THR A 376 -20.90 -16.70 10.59
CA THR A 376 -21.97 -17.00 11.56
C THR A 376 -21.70 -16.33 12.90
N ILE A 377 -22.75 -15.97 13.64
CA ILE A 377 -22.59 -15.46 15.01
C ILE A 377 -22.57 -16.66 15.95
N TYR A 378 -21.54 -16.75 16.78
CA TYR A 378 -21.44 -17.72 17.85
C TYR A 378 -22.49 -17.41 18.92
N GLN A 379 -23.48 -18.29 19.00
CA GLN A 379 -24.50 -18.28 20.03
C GLN A 379 -24.24 -19.49 20.93
N GLU A 380 -23.76 -19.23 22.15
CA GLU A 380 -23.72 -20.20 23.24
C GLU A 380 -24.87 -19.93 24.22
#